data_AF-A0A2D7LII7-F1
#
_entry.id   AF-A0A2D7LII7-F1
#
_cell.length_a   1.000
_cell.length_b   1.000
_cell.length_c   1.000
_cell.angle_alpha   90.00
_cell.angle_beta   90.00
_cell.angle_gamma   90.00
#
_symmetry.space_group_name_H-M   'P 1'
#
loop_
_entity.id
_entity.type
_entity.pdbx_description
1 polymer ?
#
loop_
_entity_poly.entity_id
_entity_poly.type
_entity_poly.pdbx_seq_one_letter_code
_entity_poly.pdbx_strand_id
1 'polypeptide(L)'
;MVDYEKLKHTDKQSIVYVIQDIPGTKAGAPKINIIGATQFGNLKVLLPENSQIILSPNYVITTLRQKLKDYTSRDYLLLTGDPAIIGVACSIVSDITNGKYNLLKWDKQERRYYPVEINLYSKG
;
A
#
# COMPACT_ATOMS: atom_id res chain seq x y z
N MET A 1 -27.80 28.58 8.02
CA MET A 1 -26.55 28.99 7.35
C MET A 1 -25.67 27.75 7.30
N VAL A 2 -25.58 27.10 6.14
CA VAL A 2 -24.75 25.90 5.98
C VAL A 2 -23.30 26.36 5.99
N ASP A 3 -22.51 25.76 6.88
CA ASP A 3 -21.11 26.13 7.12
C ASP A 3 -20.25 25.61 5.95
N TYR A 4 -20.15 26.43 4.89
CA TYR A 4 -19.46 26.11 3.63
C TYR A 4 -17.96 25.80 3.81
N GLU A 5 -17.36 26.16 4.94
CA GLU A 5 -15.98 25.82 5.28
C GLU A 5 -15.81 24.32 5.60
N LYS A 6 -16.87 23.62 6.03
CA LYS A 6 -16.84 22.15 6.24
C LYS A 6 -16.98 21.33 4.96
N LEU A 7 -17.40 21.95 3.85
CA LEU A 7 -17.53 21.30 2.53
C LEU A 7 -16.22 21.28 1.73
N LYS A 8 -15.15 21.92 2.22
CA LYS A 8 -13.82 21.90 1.60
C LYS A 8 -12.93 20.73 2.04
N HIS A 9 -13.41 19.86 2.93
CA HIS A 9 -12.82 18.54 3.08
C HIS A 9 -13.43 17.63 2.02
N THR A 10 -12.97 17.75 0.78
CA THR A 10 -13.19 16.71 -0.22
C THR A 10 -12.60 15.43 0.37
N ASP A 11 -13.47 14.53 0.85
CA ASP A 11 -13.16 13.20 1.38
C ASP A 11 -12.44 12.38 0.31
N LYS A 12 -11.15 12.66 0.13
CA LYS A 12 -10.27 11.84 -0.69
C LYS A 12 -10.18 10.51 0.05
N GLN A 13 -10.96 9.53 -0.39
CA GLN A 13 -10.91 8.17 0.13
C GLN A 13 -9.45 7.70 0.13
N SER A 14 -9.00 7.17 1.27
CA SER A 14 -7.68 6.56 1.41
C SER A 14 -7.46 5.49 0.36
N ILE A 15 -6.20 5.31 -0.05
CA ILE A 15 -5.79 4.28 -0.99
C ILE A 15 -5.01 3.21 -0.24
N VAL A 16 -5.33 1.95 -0.53
CA VAL A 16 -4.55 0.80 -0.10
C VAL A 16 -3.73 0.32 -1.27
N TYR A 17 -2.44 0.62 -1.24
CA TYR A 17 -1.49 0.23 -2.28
C TYR A 17 -1.09 -1.22 -2.11
N VAL A 18 -1.58 -2.08 -3.00
CA VAL A 18 -1.24 -3.51 -3.04
C VAL A 18 0.05 -3.65 -3.84
N ILE A 19 1.16 -4.01 -3.18
CA ILE A 19 2.50 -3.95 -3.78
C ILE A 19 2.61 -4.86 -5.01
N GLN A 20 2.12 -6.08 -4.88
CA GLN A 20 1.97 -7.00 -6.00
C GLN A 20 0.63 -7.71 -5.93
N ASP A 21 0.06 -7.97 -7.10
CA ASP A 21 -1.12 -8.82 -7.19
C ASP A 21 -0.83 -10.21 -6.60
N ILE A 22 -1.86 -10.81 -6.02
CA ILE A 22 -1.74 -12.09 -5.33
C ILE A 22 -1.68 -13.20 -6.38
N PRO A 23 -0.78 -14.19 -6.22
CA PRO A 23 -0.80 -15.37 -7.06
C PRO A 23 -2.18 -16.03 -7.07
N GLY A 24 -2.71 -16.27 -8.27
CA GLY A 24 -3.99 -16.95 -8.45
C GLY A 24 -5.21 -16.03 -8.46
N THR A 25 -5.06 -14.71 -8.31
CA THR A 25 -6.15 -13.73 -8.54
C THR A 25 -6.74 -13.92 -9.94
N LYS A 26 -5.90 -14.08 -10.97
CA LYS A 26 -6.34 -14.29 -12.37
C LYS A 26 -7.06 -15.61 -12.60
N ALA A 27 -6.83 -16.60 -11.74
CA ALA A 27 -7.47 -17.91 -11.80
C ALA A 27 -8.70 -18.02 -10.87
N GLY A 28 -9.12 -16.91 -10.23
CA GLY A 28 -10.26 -16.88 -9.32
C GLY A 28 -10.02 -17.52 -7.94
N ALA A 29 -8.77 -17.89 -7.62
CA ALA A 29 -8.40 -18.57 -6.38
C ALA A 29 -7.23 -17.84 -5.69
N PRO A 30 -7.44 -16.60 -5.19
CA PRO A 30 -6.39 -15.85 -4.53
C PRO A 30 -5.93 -16.57 -3.26
N LYS A 31 -4.62 -16.71 -3.09
CA LYS A 31 -4.02 -17.39 -1.91
C LYS A 31 -4.22 -16.63 -0.59
N ILE A 32 -4.57 -15.34 -0.66
CA ILE A 32 -4.73 -14.44 0.49
C ILE A 32 -5.98 -13.60 0.26
N ASN A 33 -6.75 -13.34 1.32
CA ASN A 33 -7.91 -12.48 1.25
C ASN A 33 -7.51 -11.01 1.45
N ILE A 34 -7.44 -10.23 0.35
CA ILE A 34 -7.21 -8.77 0.40
C ILE A 34 -8.51 -7.95 0.44
N ILE A 35 -9.68 -8.59 0.33
CA ILE A 35 -10.98 -7.91 0.37
C ILE A 35 -11.16 -7.21 1.73
N GLY A 36 -10.69 -7.81 2.82
CA GLY A 36 -10.74 -7.16 4.14
C GLY A 36 -10.01 -5.81 4.19
N ALA A 37 -9.03 -5.58 3.31
CA ALA A 37 -8.31 -4.31 3.27
C ALA A 37 -9.13 -3.16 2.65
N THR A 38 -10.24 -3.45 1.94
CA THR A 38 -11.11 -2.41 1.38
C THR A 38 -11.78 -1.56 2.46
N GLN A 39 -11.81 -2.05 3.71
CA GLN A 39 -12.28 -1.28 4.87
C GLN A 39 -11.42 -0.04 5.16
N PHE A 40 -10.16 -0.03 4.69
CA PHE A 40 -9.20 1.05 4.91
C PHE A 40 -9.08 1.99 3.71
N GLY A 41 -9.67 1.65 2.56
CA GLY A 41 -9.56 2.45 1.34
C GLY A 41 -9.69 1.64 0.05
N ASN A 42 -9.60 2.34 -1.07
CA ASN A 42 -9.65 1.71 -2.39
C ASN A 42 -8.36 0.96 -2.69
N LEU A 43 -8.47 -0.31 -3.10
CA LEU A 43 -7.31 -1.11 -3.48
C LEU A 43 -6.71 -0.60 -4.80
N LYS A 44 -5.41 -0.36 -4.81
CA LYS A 44 -4.64 0.02 -6.00
C LYS A 44 -3.43 -0.89 -6.15
N VAL A 45 -3.49 -1.79 -7.13
CA VAL A 45 -2.40 -2.73 -7.42
C VAL A 45 -1.24 -2.03 -8.13
N LEU A 46 -0.04 -2.17 -7.58
CA LEU A 46 1.17 -1.53 -8.10
C LEU A 46 1.83 -2.34 -9.21
N LEU A 47 1.92 -3.66 -9.04
CA LEU A 47 2.61 -4.54 -9.97
C LEU A 47 1.83 -5.84 -10.17
N PRO A 48 1.86 -6.44 -11.36
CA PRO A 48 1.25 -7.75 -11.58
C PRO A 48 2.00 -8.88 -10.86
N GLU A 49 1.31 -9.99 -10.60
CA GLU A 49 1.82 -11.16 -9.85
C GLU A 49 3.12 -11.76 -10.40
N ASN A 50 3.37 -11.61 -11.71
CA ASN A 50 4.53 -12.19 -12.42
C ASN A 50 5.71 -11.22 -12.54
N SER A 51 5.66 -10.06 -11.88
CA SER A 51 6.75 -9.08 -11.91
C SER A 51 7.98 -9.62 -11.15
N GLN A 52 9.10 -9.76 -11.85
CA GLN A 52 10.35 -10.22 -11.26
C GLN A 52 11.39 -9.09 -11.28
N ILE A 53 11.79 -8.61 -10.10
CA ILE A 53 12.74 -7.50 -9.99
C ILE A 53 14.11 -7.84 -10.60
N ILE A 54 14.53 -9.11 -10.53
CA ILE A 54 15.82 -9.56 -11.09
C ILE A 54 15.92 -9.37 -12.61
N LEU A 55 14.79 -9.47 -13.33
CA LEU A 55 14.78 -9.34 -14.79
C LEU A 55 14.88 -7.87 -15.23
N SER A 56 14.36 -6.94 -14.42
CA SER A 56 14.34 -5.51 -14.76
C SER A 56 14.22 -4.62 -13.52
N PRO A 57 15.30 -4.45 -12.73
CA PRO A 57 15.25 -3.69 -11.48
C PRO A 57 14.82 -2.24 -11.70
N ASN A 58 15.39 -1.57 -12.71
CA ASN A 58 15.14 -0.17 -13.01
C ASN A 58 13.68 0.09 -13.40
N TYR A 59 13.08 -0.82 -14.18
CA TYR A 59 11.68 -0.70 -14.58
C TYR A 59 10.74 -0.80 -13.36
N VAL A 60 10.99 -1.77 -12.49
CA VAL A 60 10.22 -1.97 -11.26
C VAL A 60 10.31 -0.74 -10.34
N ILE A 61 11.52 -0.24 -10.10
CA ILE A 61 11.75 0.95 -9.26
C ILE A 61 11.05 2.18 -9.84
N THR A 62 11.20 2.41 -11.15
CA THR A 62 10.59 3.57 -11.83
C THR A 62 9.06 3.50 -11.77
N THR A 63 8.50 2.31 -11.99
CA THR A 63 7.05 2.08 -11.92
C THR A 63 6.52 2.32 -10.51
N LEU A 64 7.20 1.80 -9.48
CA LEU A 64 6.81 2.02 -8.08
C LEU A 64 6.86 3.51 -7.72
N ARG A 65 7.95 4.21 -8.06
CA ARG A 65 8.09 5.66 -7.84
C ARG A 65 6.93 6.43 -8.48
N GLN A 66 6.61 6.14 -9.74
CA GLN A 66 5.51 6.81 -10.43
C GLN A 66 4.15 6.54 -9.79
N LYS A 67 3.88 5.30 -9.37
CA LYS A 67 2.58 4.92 -8.80
C LYS A 67 2.39 5.36 -7.34
N LEU A 68 3.48 5.53 -6.60
CA LEU A 68 3.52 5.94 -5.18
C LEU A 68 3.78 7.44 -4.99
N LYS A 69 4.03 8.22 -6.04
CA LYS A 69 4.37 9.65 -5.94
C LYS A 69 3.34 10.50 -5.17
N ASP A 70 2.07 10.08 -5.19
CA ASP A 70 0.94 10.79 -4.57
C ASP A 70 0.53 10.15 -3.23
N TYR A 71 1.37 9.29 -2.65
CA TYR A 71 1.12 8.65 -1.36
C TYR A 71 1.04 9.71 -0.25
N THR A 72 0.06 9.55 0.63
CA THR A 72 -0.19 10.43 1.77
C THR A 72 -0.25 9.66 3.08
N SER A 73 -0.16 10.37 4.22
CA SER A 73 -0.26 9.78 5.57
C SER A 73 -1.61 9.11 5.89
N ARG A 74 -2.62 9.24 5.01
CA ARG A 74 -3.91 8.56 5.13
C ARG A 74 -3.97 7.25 4.36
N ASP A 75 -2.99 6.99 3.51
CA ASP A 75 -2.92 5.81 2.68
C ASP A 75 -2.20 4.67 3.39
N TYR A 76 -2.33 3.46 2.86
CA TYR A 76 -1.77 2.26 3.45
C TYR A 76 -1.00 1.45 2.40
N LEU A 77 0.08 0.79 2.83
CA LEU A 77 0.73 -0.25 2.04
C LEU A 77 0.24 -1.62 2.49
N LEU A 78 -0.19 -2.42 1.53
CA LEU A 78 -0.51 -3.83 1.72
C LEU A 78 0.65 -4.68 1.18
N LEU A 79 1.37 -5.31 2.10
CA LEU A 79 2.62 -6.01 1.81
C LEU A 79 2.35 -7.39 1.20
N THR A 80 2.37 -7.45 -0.13
CA THR A 80 2.13 -8.66 -0.91
C THR A 80 3.23 -8.88 -1.95
N GLY A 81 3.52 -10.15 -2.25
CA GLY A 81 4.44 -10.56 -3.30
C GLY A 81 5.89 -10.70 -2.87
N ASP A 82 6.80 -10.32 -3.77
CA ASP A 82 8.25 -10.49 -3.65
C ASP A 82 8.85 -9.60 -2.52
N PRO A 83 9.65 -10.17 -1.59
CA PRO A 83 10.26 -9.42 -0.48
C PRO A 83 11.15 -8.25 -0.90
N ALA A 84 11.90 -8.37 -1.99
CA ALA A 84 12.77 -7.29 -2.47
C ALA A 84 11.93 -6.12 -3.03
N ILE A 85 10.85 -6.42 -3.74
CA ILE A 85 9.91 -5.41 -4.24
C ILE A 85 9.18 -4.72 -3.09
N ILE A 86 8.78 -5.49 -2.07
CA ILE A 86 8.21 -4.94 -0.84
C ILE A 86 9.19 -3.96 -0.17
N GLY A 87 10.45 -4.38 0.00
CA GLY A 87 11.49 -3.52 0.57
C GLY A 87 11.68 -2.22 -0.21
N VAL A 88 11.74 -2.29 -1.55
CA VAL A 88 11.85 -1.11 -2.41
C VAL A 88 10.66 -0.16 -2.26
N ALA A 89 9.43 -0.69 -2.23
CA ALA A 89 8.23 0.13 -2.05
C ALA A 89 8.22 0.85 -0.69
N CYS A 90 8.54 0.15 0.40
CA CYS A 90 8.67 0.74 1.73
C CYS A 90 9.75 1.83 1.76
N SER A 91 10.91 1.60 1.13
CA SER A 91 11.98 2.59 1.03
C SER A 91 11.55 3.84 0.25
N ILE A 92 10.85 3.68 -0.87
CA ILE A 92 10.33 4.82 -1.66
C ILE A 92 9.35 5.65 -0.84
N VAL A 93 8.39 4.99 -0.17
CA VAL A 93 7.41 5.71 0.65
C VAL A 93 8.09 6.40 1.82
N SER A 94 8.99 5.71 2.52
CA SER A 94 9.78 6.29 3.60
C SER A 94 10.55 7.53 3.17
N ASP A 95 11.14 7.52 1.97
CA ASP A 95 11.90 8.65 1.42
C ASP A 95 11.00 9.88 1.21
N ILE A 96 9.82 9.70 0.62
CA ILE A 96 8.90 10.82 0.32
C ILE A 96 8.12 11.32 1.54
N THR A 97 7.98 10.50 2.59
CA THR A 97 7.23 10.86 3.80
C THR A 97 8.12 11.12 5.02
N ASN A 98 9.44 11.16 4.84
CA ASN A 98 10.40 11.32 5.92
C ASN A 98 10.20 10.27 7.04
N GLY A 99 10.15 9.00 6.64
CA GLY A 99 10.09 7.85 7.54
C GLY A 99 8.71 7.53 8.11
N LYS A 100 7.64 8.19 7.64
CA LYS A 100 6.28 8.09 8.21
C LYS A 100 5.27 7.47 7.25
N TYR A 101 4.74 6.30 7.54
CA TYR A 101 3.78 5.64 6.64
C TYR A 101 2.98 4.57 7.36
N ASN A 102 1.88 4.12 6.74
CA ASN A 102 1.02 3.08 7.32
C ASN A 102 1.12 1.78 6.54
N LEU A 103 1.11 0.67 7.29
CA LEU A 103 1.06 -0.69 6.76
C LEU A 103 -0.26 -1.36 7.18
N LEU A 104 -0.75 -2.30 6.38
CA LEU A 104 -1.79 -3.24 6.80
C LEU A 104 -1.17 -4.61 7.11
N LYS A 105 -1.18 -4.99 8.38
CA LYS A 105 -0.76 -6.31 8.85
C LYS A 105 -1.96 -7.24 8.91
N TRP A 106 -1.89 -8.37 8.22
CA TRP A 106 -2.88 -9.44 8.37
C TRP A 106 -2.69 -10.17 9.70
N ASP A 107 -3.78 -10.34 10.44
CA ASP A 107 -3.87 -11.26 11.57
C ASP A 107 -4.56 -12.56 11.13
N LYS A 108 -3.86 -13.69 11.26
CA LYS A 108 -4.37 -15.00 10.84
C LYS A 108 -5.43 -15.57 11.79
N GLN A 109 -5.35 -15.25 13.09
CA GLN A 109 -6.27 -15.77 14.09
C GLN A 109 -7.61 -15.07 13.96
N GLU A 110 -7.58 -13.74 13.92
CA GLU A 110 -8.79 -12.93 13.85
C GLU A 110 -9.29 -12.69 12.42
N ARG A 111 -8.50 -13.08 11.42
CA ARG A 111 -8.81 -12.96 10.00
C ARG A 111 -9.16 -11.52 9.60
N ARG A 112 -8.41 -10.55 10.11
CA ARG A 112 -8.57 -9.12 9.79
C ARG A 112 -7.24 -8.42 9.60
N TYR A 113 -7.30 -7.24 8.97
CA TYR A 113 -6.17 -6.35 8.85
C TYR A 113 -6.11 -5.37 10.01
N TYR A 114 -4.90 -5.10 10.46
CA TYR A 114 -4.58 -4.08 11.44
C TYR A 114 -3.70 -3.00 10.83
N PRO A 115 -4.04 -1.72 11.01
CA PRO A 115 -3.16 -0.64 10.61
C PRO A 115 -1.97 -0.59 11.56
N VAL A 116 -0.77 -0.43 11.00
CA VAL A 116 0.46 -0.21 11.76
C VAL A 116 1.06 1.10 11.25
N GLU A 117 1.11 2.09 12.13
CA GLU A 117 1.77 3.37 11.84
C GLU A 117 3.28 3.21 12.08
N ILE A 118 4.06 3.54 11.06
CA ILE A 118 5.52 3.51 11.08
C ILE A 118 6.02 4.94 11.19
N ASN A 119 6.95 5.19 12.11
CA ASN A 119 7.73 6.42 12.20
C ASN A 119 9.18 6.06 12.53
N LEU A 120 10.02 5.95 11.49
CA LEU A 120 11.40 5.48 11.62
C LEU A 120 12.32 6.39 12.43
N TYR A 121 11.94 7.67 12.58
CA TYR A 121 12.74 8.67 13.28
C TYR A 121 12.16 9.05 14.64
N SER A 122 11.13 8.33 15.11
CA SER A 122 10.62 8.50 16.46
C SER A 122 11.70 8.09 17.45
N LYS A 123 12.13 9.03 18.29
CA LYS A 123 12.94 8.72 19.48
C LYS A 123 11.94 8.20 20.51
N GLY A 124 12.05 6.91 20.84
CA GLY A 124 11.29 6.31 21.93
C GLY A 124 11.57 6.97 23.27
#